data_AF-A0A0M4TU86-F1
#
_entry.id   AF-A0A0M4TU86-F1
#
_cell.length_a   1.000
_cell.length_b   1.000
_cell.length_c   1.000
_cell.angle_alpha   90.00
_cell.angle_beta   90.00
_cell.angle_gamma   90.00
#
_symmetry.space_group_name_H-M   'P 1'
#
loop_
_entity.id
_entity.type
_entity.pdbx_description
1 polymer ?
#
loop_
_entity_poly.entity_id
_entity_poly.type
_entity_poly.pdbx_seq_one_letter_code
_entity_poly.pdbx_strand_id
1 'polypeptide(L)'
;MAEGQSEYLAHKELAILRGVAFEYPSGGLQLHLTKDVPSSTGAYTDITGTGYEPYSLLTTHWGNAANREIANIAELEFEVPTTAWDTPIGVALTDTDDNVWYFGTNEITKIINAGDPPYFDTGNLIISKALRKQYSSTWWANKRLNVLKGVSIAPPPFVKIVLLSSPPDNSDTIQEINVADYEFPMVPCNTSYWSAPSGRAIANSQVIEFPKPDVDLPEIAGFAIKDDADNVMWKAPLTRRAIYRKDKLFISPGNLIIKA
;
A
#
# COMPACT_ATOMS: atom_id res chain seq x y z
N MET A 1 13.31 -5.12 9.96
CA MET A 1 12.79 -4.42 8.75
C MET A 1 11.42 -4.98 8.41
N ALA A 2 10.46 -4.18 7.92
CA ALA A 2 9.20 -4.74 7.45
C ALA A 2 9.37 -5.32 6.03
N GLU A 3 9.23 -6.63 5.88
CA GLU A 3 9.30 -7.37 4.61
C GLU A 3 7.98 -7.34 3.85
N GLY A 4 6.87 -7.18 4.57
CA GLY A 4 5.55 -7.40 4.03
C GLY A 4 4.48 -6.50 4.64
N GLN A 5 3.41 -6.40 3.87
CA GLN A 5 2.14 -5.80 4.26
C GLN A 5 1.12 -6.94 4.38
N SER A 6 0.18 -6.86 5.32
CA SER A 6 -0.88 -7.86 5.45
C SER A 6 -1.99 -7.72 4.39
N GLU A 7 -2.84 -8.74 4.27
CA GLU A 7 -4.10 -8.65 3.51
C GLU A 7 -5.05 -7.58 4.08
N TYR A 8 -5.14 -7.47 5.41
CA TYR A 8 -5.97 -6.46 6.08
C TYR A 8 -5.59 -5.03 5.67
N LEU A 9 -4.29 -4.69 5.69
CA LEU A 9 -3.84 -3.38 5.27
C LEU A 9 -4.05 -3.18 3.76
N ALA A 10 -3.84 -4.23 2.94
CA ALA A 10 -4.16 -4.17 1.51
C ALA A 10 -5.63 -3.84 1.26
N HIS A 11 -6.55 -4.43 2.05
CA HIS A 11 -7.97 -4.10 1.98
C HIS A 11 -8.23 -2.64 2.33
N LYS A 12 -7.64 -2.10 3.40
CA LYS A 12 -7.78 -0.67 3.77
C LYS A 12 -7.28 0.25 2.67
N GLU A 13 -6.11 -0.02 2.09
CA GLU A 13 -5.55 0.80 1.02
C GLU A 13 -6.39 0.76 -0.27
N LEU A 14 -6.93 -0.40 -0.63
CA LEU A 14 -7.77 -0.57 -1.83
C LEU A 14 -9.19 -0.03 -1.62
N ALA A 15 -9.69 0.00 -0.38
CA ALA A 15 -11.01 0.53 -0.05
C ALA A 15 -11.15 2.03 -0.34
N ILE A 16 -10.05 2.75 -0.60
CA ILE A 16 -10.09 4.14 -1.08
C ILE A 16 -10.88 4.29 -2.38
N LEU A 17 -10.78 3.30 -3.28
CA LEU A 17 -11.56 3.25 -4.52
C LEU A 17 -13.05 3.03 -4.23
N ARG A 18 -13.42 2.57 -3.04
CA ARG A 18 -14.81 2.41 -2.61
C ARG A 18 -15.36 3.60 -1.85
N GLY A 19 -14.62 4.71 -1.78
CA GLY A 19 -15.03 5.90 -1.04
C GLY A 19 -14.78 5.81 0.47
N VAL A 20 -13.86 4.93 0.90
CA VAL A 20 -13.48 4.80 2.32
C VAL A 20 -12.13 5.47 2.54
N ALA A 21 -12.02 6.35 3.54
CA ALA A 21 -10.75 6.97 3.89
C ALA A 21 -9.73 5.93 4.39
N PHE A 22 -8.46 6.13 4.05
CA PHE A 22 -7.37 5.34 4.62
C PHE A 22 -6.68 6.18 5.70
N GLU A 23 -6.85 5.75 6.95
CA GLU A 23 -6.51 6.54 8.13
C GLU A 23 -5.69 5.72 9.11
N TYR A 24 -4.87 6.42 9.89
CA TYR A 24 -4.16 5.84 11.03
C TYR A 24 -5.18 5.37 12.09
N PRO A 25 -4.99 4.21 12.72
CA PRO A 25 -5.94 3.73 13.72
C PRO A 25 -5.96 4.67 14.92
N SER A 26 -7.16 4.99 15.41
CA SER A 26 -7.36 5.96 16.51
C SER A 26 -6.70 5.53 17.81
N GLY A 27 -6.56 4.22 18.04
CA GLY A 27 -5.87 3.63 19.19
C GLY A 27 -4.34 3.54 19.05
N GLY A 28 -3.77 3.97 17.93
CA GLY A 28 -2.36 3.79 17.65
C GLY A 28 -2.02 2.44 17.04
N LEU A 29 -0.75 2.27 16.72
CA LEU A 29 -0.18 0.97 16.34
C LEU A 29 0.66 0.42 17.48
N GLN A 30 0.78 -0.89 17.57
CA GLN A 30 1.66 -1.57 18.50
C GLN A 30 2.74 -2.32 17.73
N LEU A 31 3.98 -2.25 18.20
CA LEU A 31 5.12 -3.01 17.70
C LEU A 31 5.33 -4.23 18.58
N HIS A 32 5.02 -5.40 18.02
CA HIS A 32 5.25 -6.69 18.64
C HIS A 32 6.58 -7.26 18.17
N LEU A 33 7.32 -7.86 19.11
CA LEU A 33 8.43 -8.75 18.81
C LEU A 33 7.88 -10.17 18.67
N THR A 34 8.20 -10.90 17.60
CA THR A 34 7.54 -12.18 17.30
C THR A 34 8.52 -13.36 17.33
N LYS A 35 8.05 -14.53 17.78
CA LYS A 35 8.82 -15.79 17.80
C LYS A 35 8.93 -16.45 16.44
N ASP A 36 8.05 -16.08 15.53
CA ASP A 36 8.01 -16.53 14.14
C ASP A 36 8.20 -15.33 13.19
N VAL A 37 8.34 -15.62 11.90
CA VAL A 37 8.26 -14.60 10.86
C VAL A 37 6.78 -14.44 10.50
N PRO A 38 6.15 -13.30 10.78
CA PRO A 38 4.73 -13.13 10.48
C PRO A 38 4.45 -13.30 8.98
N SER A 39 3.23 -13.69 8.67
CA SER A 39 2.81 -13.96 7.28
C SER A 39 1.85 -12.91 6.74
N SER A 40 1.62 -12.92 5.42
CA SER A 40 0.69 -11.99 4.78
C SER A 40 -0.77 -12.13 5.21
N THR A 41 -1.14 -13.25 5.84
CA THR A 41 -2.49 -13.44 6.42
C THR A 41 -2.63 -12.75 7.78
N GLY A 42 -1.55 -12.19 8.33
CA GLY A 42 -1.53 -11.53 9.63
C GLY A 42 -1.35 -12.47 10.82
N ALA A 43 -1.07 -13.76 10.59
CA ALA A 43 -0.75 -14.68 11.67
C ALA A 43 0.69 -14.47 12.17
N TYR A 44 0.86 -14.38 13.49
CA TYR A 44 2.15 -14.35 14.19
C TYR A 44 2.00 -14.91 15.61
N THR A 45 3.12 -15.23 16.23
CA THR A 45 3.24 -15.62 17.63
C THR A 45 4.08 -14.59 18.35
N ASP A 46 3.50 -13.90 19.33
CA ASP A 46 4.21 -12.91 20.13
C ASP A 46 5.31 -13.56 20.98
N ILE A 47 6.34 -12.79 21.36
CA ILE A 47 7.26 -13.25 22.39
C ILE A 47 6.56 -13.34 23.73
N THR A 48 7.04 -14.24 24.58
CA THR A 48 6.55 -14.36 25.95
C THR A 48 7.66 -14.06 26.94
N GLY A 49 7.30 -13.47 28.07
CA GLY A 49 8.23 -13.12 29.13
C GLY A 49 7.57 -12.24 30.19
N THR A 50 8.05 -12.32 31.43
CA THR A 50 7.52 -11.49 32.52
C THR A 50 7.82 -10.02 32.23
N GLY A 51 6.79 -9.18 32.23
CA GLY A 51 6.90 -7.74 31.98
C GLY A 51 7.14 -7.37 30.52
N TYR A 52 6.94 -8.30 29.58
CA TYR A 52 6.87 -7.94 28.16
C TYR A 52 5.51 -7.34 27.83
N GLU A 53 5.52 -6.18 27.20
CA GLU A 53 4.36 -5.55 26.57
C GLU A 53 4.76 -5.02 25.18
N PRO A 54 3.86 -5.05 24.18
CA PRO A 54 4.11 -4.46 22.88
C PRO A 54 4.41 -2.96 22.96
N TYR A 55 5.36 -2.48 22.17
CA TYR A 55 5.72 -1.07 22.19
C TYR A 55 4.67 -0.22 21.47
N SER A 56 4.09 0.77 22.14
CA SER A 56 3.11 1.67 21.53
C SER A 56 3.77 2.65 20.56
N LEU A 57 3.47 2.50 19.27
CA LEU A 57 3.92 3.38 18.21
C LEU A 57 2.97 4.56 18.06
N LEU A 58 3.50 5.78 18.18
CA LEU A 58 2.78 7.01 17.95
C LEU A 58 3.12 7.61 16.59
N THR A 59 2.25 8.49 16.07
CA THR A 59 2.46 9.21 14.81
C THR A 59 3.72 10.07 14.83
N THR A 60 4.11 10.56 16.01
CA THR A 60 5.33 11.34 16.26
C THR A 60 6.61 10.53 16.15
N HIS A 61 6.55 9.20 16.15
CA HIS A 61 7.73 8.35 16.00
C HIS A 61 8.17 8.23 14.55
N TRP A 62 7.40 8.70 13.57
CA TRP A 62 7.66 8.47 12.15
C TRP A 62 8.22 9.70 11.42
N GLY A 63 9.24 9.46 10.59
CA GLY A 63 9.79 10.44 9.65
C GLY A 63 8.86 10.70 8.47
N ASN A 64 9.24 11.58 7.54
CA ASN A 64 8.49 11.75 6.29
C ASN A 64 8.75 10.58 5.35
N ALA A 65 7.69 10.04 4.74
CA ALA A 65 7.89 9.01 3.72
C ALA A 65 8.54 9.59 2.46
N ALA A 66 9.61 8.96 1.99
CA ALA A 66 10.33 9.31 0.78
C ALA A 66 10.90 8.04 0.15
N ASN A 67 11.07 8.04 -1.19
CA ASN A 67 11.62 6.90 -1.92
C ASN A 67 10.94 5.55 -1.59
N ARG A 68 9.63 5.57 -1.28
CA ARG A 68 8.81 4.40 -0.92
C ARG A 68 9.17 3.80 0.43
N GLU A 69 9.79 4.59 1.31
CA GLU A 69 10.23 4.18 2.63
C GLU A 69 9.81 5.21 3.68
N ILE A 70 9.64 4.73 4.91
CA ILE A 70 9.47 5.54 6.10
C ILE A 70 10.18 4.84 7.26
N ALA A 71 10.80 5.62 8.13
CA ALA A 71 11.55 5.09 9.27
C ALA A 71 11.18 5.83 10.56
N ASN A 72 11.49 5.21 11.69
CA ASN A 72 11.38 5.86 12.98
C ASN A 72 12.39 7.02 13.11
N ILE A 73 11.99 8.12 13.76
CA ILE A 73 12.83 9.32 13.99
C ILE A 73 13.27 9.48 15.45
N ALA A 74 12.90 8.53 16.29
CA ALA A 74 13.32 8.45 17.68
C ALA A 74 13.64 6.99 18.00
N GLU A 75 14.47 6.78 19.02
CA GLU A 75 14.72 5.46 19.58
C GLU A 75 13.43 4.86 20.13
N LEU A 76 13.23 3.56 19.88
CA LEU A 76 12.07 2.79 20.34
C LEU A 76 12.57 1.72 21.31
N GLU A 77 12.61 2.04 22.59
CA GLU A 77 13.08 1.15 23.67
C GLU A 77 11.91 0.44 24.36
N PHE A 78 11.95 -0.89 24.43
CA PHE A 78 10.96 -1.68 25.18
C PHE A 78 11.25 -1.63 26.68
N GLU A 79 10.28 -2.03 27.50
CA GLU A 79 10.49 -2.12 28.95
C GLU A 79 11.64 -3.08 29.29
N VAL A 80 12.35 -2.76 30.39
CA VAL A 80 13.49 -3.57 30.84
C VAL A 80 13.00 -4.94 31.33
N PRO A 81 13.47 -6.05 30.72
CA PRO A 81 13.08 -7.40 31.12
C PRO A 81 13.49 -7.70 32.57
N THR A 82 12.55 -8.15 33.40
CA THR A 82 12.84 -8.62 34.77
C THR A 82 13.32 -10.08 34.80
N THR A 83 12.94 -10.85 33.77
CA THR A 83 13.42 -12.19 33.46
C THR A 83 13.79 -12.23 31.97
N ALA A 84 14.55 -13.24 31.53
CA ALA A 84 14.78 -13.43 30.11
C ALA A 84 13.45 -13.59 29.35
N TRP A 85 13.36 -12.99 28.17
CA TRP A 85 12.26 -13.20 27.23
C TRP A 85 12.67 -14.22 26.16
N ASP A 86 11.72 -14.63 25.33
CA ASP A 86 12.01 -15.42 24.13
C ASP A 86 12.98 -14.70 23.17
N THR A 87 13.57 -15.46 22.24
CA THR A 87 14.38 -14.88 21.15
C THR A 87 13.45 -14.38 20.03
N PRO A 88 13.40 -13.07 19.75
CA PRO A 88 12.57 -12.56 18.67
C PRO A 88 13.21 -12.87 17.31
N ILE A 89 12.41 -13.39 16.40
CA ILE A 89 12.78 -13.70 15.01
C ILE A 89 12.19 -12.67 14.04
N GLY A 90 11.10 -12.00 14.42
CA GLY A 90 10.47 -10.98 13.60
C GLY A 90 9.82 -9.85 14.39
N VAL A 91 9.10 -9.03 13.65
CA VAL A 91 8.26 -7.95 14.17
C VAL A 91 6.92 -7.90 13.45
N ALA A 92 5.87 -7.52 14.17
CA ALA A 92 4.56 -7.18 13.62
C ALA A 92 4.13 -5.80 14.12
N LEU A 93 3.55 -4.99 13.23
CA LEU A 93 2.86 -3.76 13.58
C LEU A 93 1.37 -4.03 13.50
N THR A 94 0.64 -3.88 14.60
CA THR A 94 -0.80 -4.16 14.70
C THR A 94 -1.59 -2.93 15.09
N ASP A 95 -2.87 -2.89 14.77
CA ASP A 95 -3.82 -1.99 15.44
C ASP A 95 -4.36 -2.62 16.73
N THR A 96 -5.17 -1.87 17.48
CA THR A 96 -5.71 -2.30 18.79
C THR A 96 -6.64 -3.52 18.75
N ASP A 97 -7.06 -3.93 17.55
CA ASP A 97 -7.86 -5.14 17.33
C ASP A 97 -6.98 -6.32 16.84
N ASP A 98 -5.66 -6.24 17.06
CA ASP A 98 -4.63 -7.19 16.62
C ASP A 98 -4.57 -7.43 15.10
N ASN A 99 -5.13 -6.52 14.29
CA ASN A 99 -4.95 -6.65 12.85
C ASN A 99 -3.54 -6.21 12.47
N VAL A 100 -2.76 -7.13 11.89
CA VAL A 100 -1.44 -6.79 11.36
C VAL A 100 -1.55 -5.80 10.22
N TRP A 101 -0.71 -4.78 10.23
CA TRP A 101 -0.52 -3.80 9.15
C TRP A 101 0.72 -4.15 8.34
N TYR A 102 1.86 -4.18 9.02
CA TYR A 102 3.17 -4.46 8.46
C TYR A 102 3.86 -5.52 9.31
N PHE A 103 4.78 -6.25 8.69
CA PHE A 103 5.57 -7.25 9.39
C PHE A 103 6.90 -7.48 8.69
N GLY A 104 7.84 -8.09 9.39
CA GLY A 104 9.06 -8.60 8.76
C GLY A 104 9.99 -9.27 9.74
N THR A 105 11.20 -9.55 9.27
CA THR A 105 12.23 -10.26 10.04
C THR A 105 13.15 -9.29 10.78
N ASN A 106 13.74 -9.82 11.85
CA ASN A 106 14.90 -9.21 12.48
C ASN A 106 16.17 -9.79 11.86
N GLU A 107 17.09 -8.93 11.41
CA GLU A 107 18.37 -9.38 10.87
C GLU A 107 19.27 -10.00 11.95
N ILE A 108 19.11 -9.55 13.20
CA ILE A 108 19.87 -10.02 14.35
C ILE A 108 18.90 -10.54 15.39
N THR A 109 18.97 -11.83 15.67
CA THR A 109 18.18 -12.49 16.72
C THR A 109 19.10 -12.82 17.90
N LYS A 110 18.83 -12.27 19.07
CA LYS A 110 19.51 -12.63 20.33
C LYS A 110 18.48 -12.94 21.40
N ILE A 111 18.84 -13.80 22.35
CA ILE A 111 18.06 -13.96 23.59
C ILE A 111 18.07 -12.60 24.30
N ILE A 112 16.89 -12.14 24.68
CA ILE A 112 16.72 -10.92 25.47
C ILE A 112 16.87 -11.34 26.95
N ASN A 113 17.98 -10.94 27.56
CA ASN A 113 18.28 -11.28 28.96
C ASN A 113 17.63 -10.29 29.93
N ALA A 114 17.51 -10.69 31.20
CA ALA A 114 17.11 -9.77 32.25
C ALA A 114 18.06 -8.55 32.31
N GLY A 115 17.50 -7.34 32.35
CA GLY A 115 18.26 -6.09 32.37
C GLY A 115 18.77 -5.57 31.01
N ASP A 116 18.47 -6.24 29.90
CA ASP A 116 18.89 -5.86 28.54
C ASP A 116 17.65 -5.55 27.68
N PRO A 117 17.11 -4.31 27.72
CA PRO A 117 15.93 -3.96 26.94
C PRO A 117 16.27 -4.03 25.44
N PRO A 118 15.44 -4.69 24.62
CA PRO A 118 15.57 -4.55 23.17
C PRO A 118 15.14 -3.14 22.77
N TYR A 119 15.79 -2.61 21.74
CA TYR A 119 15.44 -1.31 21.19
C TYR A 119 15.70 -1.24 19.69
N PHE A 120 15.08 -0.27 19.03
CA PHE A 120 15.40 0.13 17.67
C PHE A 120 15.98 1.55 17.70
N ASP A 121 17.25 1.72 17.30
CA ASP A 121 17.82 3.06 17.11
C ASP A 121 16.98 3.87 16.11
N THR A 122 17.17 5.19 16.16
CA THR A 122 16.62 6.10 15.15
C THR A 122 17.01 5.64 13.73
N GLY A 123 16.01 5.44 12.88
CA GLY A 123 16.20 5.01 11.49
C GLY A 123 16.28 3.50 11.27
N ASN A 124 16.27 2.67 12.31
CA ASN A 124 16.44 1.21 12.16
C ASN A 124 15.13 0.44 11.96
N LEU A 125 13.98 1.00 12.38
CA LEU A 125 12.66 0.45 12.03
C LEU A 125 12.21 1.06 10.70
N ILE A 126 12.56 0.40 9.59
CA ILE A 126 12.22 0.82 8.24
C ILE A 126 11.04 0.01 7.71
N ILE A 127 10.04 0.71 7.16
CA ILE A 127 8.95 0.13 6.38
C ILE A 127 9.12 0.58 4.93
N SER A 128 9.29 -0.39 4.03
CA SER A 128 9.45 -0.13 2.60
C SER A 128 8.31 -0.73 1.79
N LYS A 129 7.87 -0.02 0.75
CA LYS A 129 6.94 -0.55 -0.26
C LYS A 129 7.73 -0.91 -1.51
N ALA A 130 8.25 -2.14 -1.54
CA ALA A 130 9.05 -2.65 -2.63
C ALA A 130 8.43 -2.37 -4.02
N LEU A 131 9.30 -2.16 -5.01
CA LEU A 131 8.90 -2.10 -6.42
C LEU A 131 8.52 -3.49 -6.89
N ARG A 132 7.29 -3.90 -6.61
CA ARG A 132 6.69 -5.03 -7.32
C ARG A 132 6.33 -4.53 -8.70
N LYS A 133 6.96 -5.13 -9.73
CA LYS A 133 6.82 -4.78 -11.14
C LYS A 133 5.34 -4.44 -11.44
N GLN A 134 5.09 -3.13 -11.55
CA GLN A 134 3.90 -2.50 -12.11
C GLN A 134 2.59 -2.67 -11.33
N TYR A 135 2.41 -1.93 -10.23
CA TYR A 135 1.06 -1.59 -9.77
C TYR A 135 0.98 -0.22 -9.09
N SER A 136 1.95 0.25 -8.29
CA SER A 136 1.87 1.54 -7.57
C SER A 136 3.01 2.49 -7.91
N SER A 137 2.69 3.77 -8.12
CA SER A 137 3.70 4.85 -8.20
C SER A 137 4.40 5.07 -6.85
N THR A 138 5.54 5.76 -6.87
CA THR A 138 6.28 6.22 -5.69
C THR A 138 5.49 7.27 -4.93
N TRP A 139 4.85 8.22 -5.64
CA TRP A 139 3.99 9.21 -5.00
C TRP A 139 2.90 8.51 -4.16
N TRP A 140 2.25 7.50 -4.74
CA TRP A 140 1.17 6.78 -4.04
C TRP A 140 1.70 5.89 -2.92
N ALA A 141 2.89 5.30 -3.09
CA ALA A 141 3.56 4.57 -2.02
C ALA A 141 3.89 5.50 -0.83
N ASN A 142 4.48 6.66 -1.08
CA ASN A 142 4.81 7.64 -0.05
C ASN A 142 3.56 8.21 0.63
N LYS A 143 2.50 8.50 -0.13
CA LYS A 143 1.23 8.99 0.41
C LYS A 143 0.63 7.97 1.39
N ARG A 144 0.60 6.68 1.03
CA ARG A 144 0.15 5.57 1.90
C ARG A 144 1.03 5.36 3.14
N LEU A 145 2.36 5.48 3.00
CA LEU A 145 3.27 5.38 4.14
C LEU A 145 3.11 6.55 5.12
N ASN A 146 2.83 7.75 4.64
CA ASN A 146 2.58 8.92 5.49
C ASN A 146 1.32 8.80 6.36
N VAL A 147 0.45 7.80 6.13
CA VAL A 147 -0.63 7.46 7.08
C VAL A 147 -0.07 7.09 8.45
N LEU A 148 1.13 6.49 8.52
CA LEU A 148 1.80 6.20 9.80
C LEU A 148 2.13 7.48 10.61
N LYS A 149 2.20 8.64 9.93
CA LYS A 149 2.33 9.95 10.58
C LYS A 149 1.00 10.59 10.99
N GLY A 150 -0.11 9.87 10.87
CA GLY A 150 -1.44 10.43 11.10
C GLY A 150 -1.98 11.26 9.94
N VAL A 151 -1.36 11.21 8.75
CA VAL A 151 -1.91 11.89 7.56
C VAL A 151 -2.97 11.00 6.92
N SER A 152 -4.24 11.26 7.20
CA SER A 152 -5.35 10.56 6.55
C SER A 152 -5.37 10.80 5.04
N ILE A 153 -5.74 9.78 4.28
CA ILE A 153 -5.99 9.87 2.85
C ILE A 153 -7.49 9.83 2.62
N ALA A 154 -8.05 10.98 2.25
CA ALA A 154 -9.42 11.06 1.77
C ALA A 154 -9.57 10.35 0.41
N PRO A 155 -10.67 9.64 0.17
CA PRO A 155 -10.93 9.05 -1.13
C PRO A 155 -11.19 10.15 -2.16
N PRO A 156 -10.61 10.08 -3.37
CA PRO A 156 -10.95 11.01 -4.43
C PRO A 156 -12.39 10.71 -4.88
N PRO A 157 -13.20 11.70 -5.31
CA PRO A 157 -14.57 11.46 -5.74
C PRO A 157 -14.63 10.58 -7.00
N PHE A 158 -13.60 10.68 -7.85
CA PHE A 158 -13.43 9.89 -9.06
C PHE A 158 -11.96 9.57 -9.26
N VAL A 159 -11.69 8.52 -10.02
CA VAL A 159 -10.36 8.26 -10.61
C VAL A 159 -10.44 8.30 -12.13
N LYS A 160 -9.39 8.82 -12.77
CA LYS A 160 -9.26 8.82 -14.23
C LYS A 160 -8.53 7.56 -14.69
N ILE A 161 -9.11 6.83 -15.65
CA ILE A 161 -8.47 5.62 -16.22
C ILE A 161 -7.85 5.99 -17.57
N VAL A 162 -6.53 6.19 -17.58
CA VAL A 162 -5.80 6.65 -18.77
C VAL A 162 -5.11 5.50 -19.50
N LEU A 163 -5.00 5.62 -20.82
CA LEU A 163 -4.29 4.65 -21.68
C LEU A 163 -2.87 5.15 -21.96
N LEU A 164 -1.92 4.22 -22.04
CA LEU A 164 -0.50 4.54 -22.21
C LEU A 164 0.00 4.06 -23.57
N SER A 165 0.80 4.87 -24.25
CA SER A 165 1.43 4.55 -25.55
C SER A 165 2.68 3.67 -25.40
N SER A 166 3.25 3.62 -24.20
CA SER A 166 4.34 2.72 -23.83
C SER A 166 4.02 1.97 -22.54
N PRO A 167 4.56 0.74 -22.35
CA PRO A 167 4.41 0.03 -21.10
C PRO A 167 4.96 0.88 -19.94
N PRO A 168 4.26 0.98 -18.80
CA PRO A 168 4.80 1.70 -17.66
C PRO A 168 6.04 0.98 -17.12
N ASP A 169 7.06 1.76 -16.79
CA ASP A 169 8.29 1.31 -16.16
C ASP A 169 8.30 1.61 -14.65
N ASN A 170 9.44 1.38 -14.01
CA ASN A 170 9.62 1.64 -12.59
C ASN A 170 9.83 3.13 -12.25
N SER A 171 9.92 4.02 -13.24
CA SER A 171 9.92 5.46 -12.99
C SER A 171 8.52 5.92 -12.58
N ASP A 172 8.33 7.15 -12.10
CA ASP A 172 6.98 7.70 -11.90
C ASP A 172 6.38 8.32 -13.15
N THR A 173 7.14 8.39 -14.23
CA THR A 173 6.66 8.94 -15.49
C THR A 173 5.78 7.92 -16.22
N ILE A 174 4.76 8.43 -16.90
CA ILE A 174 3.89 7.66 -17.79
C ILE A 174 3.82 8.35 -19.14
N GLN A 175 3.69 7.58 -20.21
CA GLN A 175 3.45 8.10 -21.55
C GLN A 175 1.97 7.98 -21.86
N GLU A 176 1.19 8.92 -21.33
CA GLU A 176 -0.25 9.00 -21.55
C GLU A 176 -0.53 9.26 -23.03
N ILE A 177 -1.51 8.55 -23.60
CA ILE A 177 -2.00 8.84 -24.94
C ILE A 177 -2.69 10.20 -24.90
N ASN A 178 -2.09 11.18 -25.57
CA ASN A 178 -2.61 12.53 -25.65
C ASN A 178 -3.06 12.81 -27.09
N VAL A 179 -4.36 12.66 -27.32
CA VAL A 179 -5.02 12.96 -28.60
C VAL A 179 -6.03 14.06 -28.34
N ALA A 180 -6.04 15.08 -29.18
CA ALA A 180 -6.96 16.21 -29.04
C ALA A 180 -8.42 15.71 -28.96
N ASP A 181 -9.17 16.31 -28.04
CA ASP A 181 -10.60 16.04 -27.79
C ASP A 181 -10.92 14.59 -27.35
N TYR A 182 -9.91 13.80 -26.97
CA TYR A 182 -10.11 12.44 -26.43
C TYR A 182 -10.00 12.45 -24.90
N GLU A 183 -11.16 12.47 -24.22
CA GLU A 183 -11.21 12.45 -22.76
C GLU A 183 -11.28 11.02 -22.20
N PHE A 184 -10.44 10.73 -21.22
CA PHE A 184 -10.46 9.44 -20.53
C PHE A 184 -11.62 9.32 -19.54
N PRO A 185 -12.19 8.12 -19.34
CA PRO A 185 -13.30 7.92 -18.44
C PRO A 185 -12.91 8.26 -16.99
N MET A 186 -13.81 8.97 -16.32
CA MET A 186 -13.79 9.19 -14.88
C MET A 186 -14.71 8.17 -14.21
N VAL A 187 -14.13 7.38 -13.30
CA VAL A 187 -14.82 6.30 -12.60
C VAL A 187 -15.06 6.73 -11.16
N PRO A 188 -16.31 6.74 -10.67
CA PRO A 188 -16.62 7.07 -9.28
C PRO A 188 -15.91 6.15 -8.29
N CYS A 189 -15.40 6.72 -7.19
CA CYS A 189 -14.84 5.93 -6.10
C CYS A 189 -15.91 5.62 -5.06
N ASN A 190 -16.72 4.59 -5.31
CA ASN A 190 -17.77 4.17 -4.40
C ASN A 190 -18.07 2.66 -4.55
N THR A 191 -18.93 2.16 -3.68
CA THR A 191 -19.30 0.73 -3.64
C THR A 191 -20.14 0.27 -4.83
N SER A 192 -20.70 1.17 -5.64
CA SER A 192 -21.44 0.77 -6.85
C SER A 192 -20.52 0.48 -8.03
N TYR A 193 -19.31 1.09 -8.05
CA TYR A 193 -18.31 0.92 -9.10
C TYR A 193 -17.17 -0.03 -8.74
N TRP A 194 -16.90 -0.27 -7.46
CA TRP A 194 -15.77 -1.10 -7.01
C TRP A 194 -16.21 -2.20 -6.07
N SER A 195 -15.74 -3.41 -6.34
CA SER A 195 -16.04 -4.60 -5.56
C SER A 195 -15.50 -4.45 -4.13
N ALA A 196 -15.96 -5.29 -3.20
CA ALA A 196 -15.19 -5.47 -1.98
C ALA A 196 -13.78 -5.96 -2.31
N PRO A 197 -12.74 -5.51 -1.59
CA PRO A 197 -11.42 -6.11 -1.69
C PRO A 197 -11.50 -7.59 -1.29
N SER A 198 -10.77 -8.44 -1.99
CA SER A 198 -10.65 -9.86 -1.69
C SER A 198 -9.22 -10.29 -1.98
N GLY A 199 -8.58 -10.98 -1.03
CA GLY A 199 -7.13 -11.17 -1.11
C GLY A 199 -6.45 -9.81 -1.16
N ARG A 200 -5.47 -9.64 -2.04
CA ARG A 200 -4.80 -8.33 -2.20
C ARG A 200 -5.28 -7.57 -3.42
N ALA A 201 -6.55 -7.69 -3.77
CA ALA A 201 -7.10 -7.17 -5.01
C ALA A 201 -8.50 -6.55 -4.87
N ILE A 202 -8.80 -5.61 -5.76
CA ILE A 202 -10.13 -5.02 -5.96
C ILE A 202 -10.40 -4.93 -7.46
N ALA A 203 -11.66 -5.01 -7.87
CA ALA A 203 -12.04 -4.92 -9.27
C ALA A 203 -13.20 -3.95 -9.53
N ASN A 204 -13.29 -3.46 -10.76
CA ASN A 204 -14.46 -2.69 -11.21
C ASN A 204 -15.72 -3.59 -11.22
N SER A 205 -16.85 -3.07 -10.76
CA SER A 205 -18.15 -3.76 -10.74
C SER A 205 -19.09 -3.33 -11.87
N GLN A 206 -18.73 -2.24 -12.57
CA GLN A 206 -19.47 -1.72 -13.72
C GLN A 206 -18.58 -1.68 -14.96
N VAL A 207 -19.20 -1.62 -16.15
CA VAL A 207 -18.48 -1.39 -17.40
C VAL A 207 -17.82 -0.01 -17.36
N ILE A 208 -16.55 0.07 -17.77
CA ILE A 208 -15.86 1.34 -18.00
C ILE A 208 -15.80 1.54 -19.51
N GLU A 209 -16.54 2.53 -20.03
CA GLU A 209 -16.57 2.84 -21.45
C GLU A 209 -15.59 3.96 -21.78
N PHE A 210 -14.76 3.76 -22.80
CA PHE A 210 -13.92 4.81 -23.36
C PHE A 210 -14.66 5.46 -24.52
N PRO A 211 -14.48 6.78 -24.76
CA PRO A 211 -15.01 7.42 -25.95
C PRO A 211 -14.51 6.75 -27.23
N LYS A 212 -15.31 6.81 -28.28
CA LYS A 212 -14.87 6.37 -29.61
C LYS A 212 -13.91 7.41 -30.17
N PRO A 213 -12.67 7.05 -30.55
CA PRO A 213 -11.73 8.03 -31.04
C PRO A 213 -12.11 8.49 -32.45
N ASP A 214 -11.89 9.78 -32.74
CA ASP A 214 -12.13 10.39 -34.05
C ASP A 214 -10.95 10.25 -35.02
N VAL A 215 -9.83 9.75 -34.53
CA VAL A 215 -8.63 9.36 -35.27
C VAL A 215 -8.14 8.00 -34.77
N ASP A 216 -7.18 7.38 -35.45
CA ASP A 216 -6.52 6.19 -34.92
C ASP A 216 -5.68 6.58 -33.69
N LEU A 217 -5.82 5.81 -32.60
CA LEU A 217 -4.97 5.99 -31.42
C LEU A 217 -3.61 5.33 -31.65
N PRO A 218 -2.53 5.84 -31.01
CA PRO A 218 -1.29 5.09 -30.89
C PRO A 218 -1.54 3.70 -30.31
N GLU A 219 -0.63 2.77 -30.58
CA GLU A 219 -0.66 1.45 -29.96
C GLU A 219 -0.70 1.58 -28.44
N ILE A 220 -1.71 0.99 -27.81
CA ILE A 220 -1.83 0.98 -26.36
C ILE A 220 -0.94 -0.11 -25.82
N ALA A 221 -0.12 0.23 -24.83
CA ALA A 221 0.80 -0.69 -24.19
C ALA A 221 0.65 -0.73 -22.66
N GLY A 222 -0.28 0.03 -22.09
CA GLY A 222 -0.56 0.04 -20.66
C GLY A 222 -1.76 0.89 -20.28
N PHE A 223 -2.04 0.93 -18.98
CA PHE A 223 -2.98 1.87 -18.38
C PHE A 223 -2.42 2.45 -17.08
N ALA A 224 -2.97 3.58 -16.65
CA ALA A 224 -2.78 4.12 -15.32
C ALA A 224 -4.11 4.61 -14.72
N ILE A 225 -4.17 4.60 -13.39
CA ILE A 225 -5.24 5.19 -12.60
C ILE A 225 -4.68 6.45 -11.97
N LYS A 226 -5.31 7.59 -12.24
CA LYS A 226 -4.95 8.89 -11.66
C LYS A 226 -6.03 9.37 -10.70
N ASP A 227 -5.63 10.09 -9.67
CA ASP A 227 -6.58 10.83 -8.83
C ASP A 227 -7.11 12.08 -9.56
N ASP A 228 -7.97 12.84 -8.89
CA ASP A 228 -8.58 14.08 -9.39
C ASP A 228 -7.59 15.25 -9.55
N ALA A 229 -6.38 15.11 -8.98
CA ALA A 229 -5.27 16.05 -9.15
C ALA A 229 -4.21 15.54 -10.14
N ASP A 230 -4.58 14.57 -11.00
CA ASP A 230 -3.73 13.95 -12.02
C ASP A 230 -2.48 13.21 -11.48
N ASN A 231 -2.42 12.88 -10.19
CA ASN A 231 -1.36 12.06 -9.64
C ASN A 231 -1.58 10.59 -10.01
N VAL A 232 -0.56 9.93 -10.53
CA VAL A 232 -0.63 8.49 -10.83
C VAL A 232 -0.69 7.71 -9.52
N MET A 233 -1.77 6.97 -9.30
CA MET A 233 -1.93 6.07 -8.15
C MET A 233 -1.40 4.68 -8.50
N TRP A 234 -1.99 4.09 -9.55
CA TRP A 234 -1.64 2.77 -10.03
C TRP A 234 -1.32 2.76 -11.52
N LYS A 235 -0.51 1.79 -11.97
CA LYS A 235 -0.20 1.59 -13.39
C LYS A 235 0.21 0.16 -13.69
N ALA A 236 -0.18 -0.34 -14.86
CA ALA A 236 0.16 -1.68 -15.31
C ALA A 236 0.30 -1.75 -16.84
N PRO A 237 1.14 -2.67 -17.36
CA PRO A 237 1.25 -2.89 -18.78
C PRO A 237 0.02 -3.63 -19.28
N LEU A 238 -0.22 -3.50 -20.57
CA LEU A 238 -1.20 -4.28 -21.30
C LEU A 238 -0.51 -5.01 -22.45
N THR A 239 -1.13 -6.10 -22.89
CA THR A 239 -0.80 -6.64 -24.20
C THR A 239 -1.08 -5.56 -25.23
N ARG A 240 -0.09 -5.31 -26.09
CA ARG A 240 -0.14 -4.26 -27.08
C ARG A 240 -1.35 -4.40 -27.99
N ARG A 241 -2.05 -3.29 -28.23
CA ARG A 241 -3.26 -3.27 -29.06
C ARG A 241 -3.40 -1.95 -29.79
N ALA A 242 -3.62 -2.02 -31.10
CA ALA A 242 -4.08 -0.89 -31.89
C ALA A 242 -5.57 -0.64 -31.65
N ILE A 243 -5.95 0.63 -31.58
CA ILE A 243 -7.36 1.07 -31.56
C ILE A 243 -7.57 2.00 -32.73
N TYR A 244 -8.48 1.61 -33.62
CA TYR A 244 -8.78 2.37 -34.81
C TYR A 244 -9.91 3.35 -34.56
N ARG A 245 -10.01 4.34 -35.44
CA ARG A 245 -11.09 5.30 -35.48
C ARG A 245 -12.46 4.62 -35.36
N LYS A 246 -13.32 5.15 -34.48
CA LYS A 246 -14.67 4.65 -34.16
C LYS A 246 -14.75 3.29 -33.45
N ASP A 247 -13.64 2.63 -33.15
CA ASP A 247 -13.65 1.44 -32.30
C ASP A 247 -14.21 1.76 -30.91
N LYS A 248 -15.03 0.86 -30.36
CA LYS A 248 -15.50 0.97 -28.97
C LYS A 248 -14.56 0.17 -28.08
N LEU A 249 -13.86 0.86 -27.20
CA LEU A 249 -13.10 0.24 -26.11
C LEU A 249 -13.93 0.30 -24.82
N PHE A 250 -13.94 -0.81 -24.09
CA PHE A 250 -14.50 -0.86 -22.76
C PHE A 250 -13.78 -1.90 -21.91
N ILE A 251 -13.86 -1.75 -20.59
CA ILE A 251 -13.44 -2.75 -19.62
C ILE A 251 -14.70 -3.32 -18.97
N SER A 252 -14.95 -4.61 -19.18
CA SER A 252 -16.07 -5.31 -18.54
C SER A 252 -15.91 -5.34 -17.01
N PRO A 253 -17.02 -5.51 -16.25
CA PRO A 253 -16.95 -5.78 -14.83
C PRO A 253 -15.99 -6.93 -14.51
N GLY A 254 -15.18 -6.77 -13.47
CA GLY A 254 -14.21 -7.75 -13.00
C GLY A 254 -12.86 -7.76 -13.75
N ASN A 255 -12.73 -7.02 -14.87
CA ASN A 255 -11.54 -7.11 -15.73
C ASN A 255 -10.48 -6.03 -15.44
N LEU A 256 -10.84 -4.93 -14.78
CA LEU A 256 -9.85 -4.00 -14.22
C LEU A 256 -9.54 -4.44 -12.78
N ILE A 257 -8.41 -5.11 -12.58
CA ILE A 257 -7.99 -5.60 -11.27
C ILE A 257 -6.81 -4.77 -10.76
N ILE A 258 -6.98 -4.17 -9.59
CA ILE A 258 -5.95 -3.39 -8.89
C ILE A 258 -5.45 -4.18 -7.69
N LYS A 259 -4.12 -4.24 -7.55
CA LYS A 259 -3.45 -5.02 -6.49
C LYS A 259 -2.62 -4.13 -5.57
N ALA A 260 -2.53 -4.53 -4.31
CA ALA A 260 -1.69 -3.91 -3.27
C ALA A 260 -0.62 -4.86 -2.73
#